data_AF-A0A147BFW8-F1
#
_entry.id   AF-A0A147BFW8-F1
#
_cell.length_a   1.000
_cell.length_b   1.000
_cell.length_c   1.000
_cell.angle_alpha   90.00
_cell.angle_beta   90.00
_cell.angle_gamma   90.00
#
_symmetry.space_group_name_H-M   'P 1'
#
loop_
_entity.id
_entity.type
_entity.pdbx_description
1 polymer ?
#
loop_
_entity_poly.entity_id
_entity_poly.type
_entity_poly.pdbx_seq_one_letter_code
_entity_poly.pdbx_strand_id
1 'polypeptide(L)'
;MRAEGVFHILPVLLRLLWLYCKMATAASPMRYRSKLSFFPKQAKQIAMNVLGVLTKEAGKSASTTSIFQRTAQLTAVSERALYKWSTEFQKSGRVSTPQTRSTGGKNCERAKKLDDFDLGVLRRKVHDFFRRSEMPTVEKVRKLFNESDDLPQVSVSTLNRMLKKLGFKYRKRSRNAHLIEGPNIIQWRCSYLRQIKEFRKEGRRYILRTKPGQTLGTRKIVCG
;
A
#
# COMPACT_ATOMS: atom_id res chain seq x y z
N MET A 1 -41.38 73.06 -27.46
CA MET A 1 -40.11 72.32 -27.46
C MET A 1 -39.80 71.85 -26.05
N ARG A 2 -39.74 70.53 -25.84
CA ARG A 2 -38.76 69.79 -25.01
C ARG A 2 -39.34 68.41 -24.68
N ALA A 3 -38.84 67.42 -25.40
CA ALA A 3 -39.09 66.01 -25.16
C ALA A 3 -38.09 65.51 -24.11
N GLU A 4 -38.51 65.52 -22.85
CA GLU A 4 -37.74 65.01 -21.70
C GLU A 4 -38.34 63.64 -21.32
N GLY A 5 -37.91 62.55 -21.97
CA GLY A 5 -38.53 61.24 -21.69
C GLY A 5 -37.83 59.98 -22.20
N VAL A 6 -36.65 60.08 -22.82
CA VAL A 6 -36.03 58.92 -23.49
C VAL A 6 -34.71 58.46 -22.85
N PHE A 7 -34.15 59.22 -21.89
CA PHE A 7 -32.78 58.99 -21.43
C PHE A 7 -32.57 57.90 -20.36
N HIS A 8 -33.63 57.28 -19.81
CA HIS A 8 -33.49 56.29 -18.72
C HIS A 8 -33.69 54.82 -19.13
N ILE A 9 -34.08 54.52 -20.38
CA ILE A 9 -34.43 53.15 -20.81
C ILE A 9 -33.20 52.37 -21.33
N LEU A 10 -32.28 53.06 -22.02
CA LEU A 10 -31.03 52.49 -22.53
C LEU A 10 -30.14 51.80 -21.48
N PRO A 11 -29.89 52.38 -20.28
CA PRO A 11 -29.01 51.73 -19.30
C PRO A 11 -29.64 50.47 -18.67
N VAL A 12 -30.97 50.39 -18.61
CA VAL A 12 -31.69 49.21 -18.09
C VAL A 12 -31.65 48.06 -19.11
N LEU A 13 -31.87 48.36 -20.40
CA LEU A 13 -31.73 47.39 -21.48
C LEU A 13 -30.30 46.86 -21.61
N LEU A 14 -29.29 47.72 -21.51
CA LEU A 14 -27.87 47.30 -21.50
C LEU A 14 -27.53 46.39 -20.31
N ARG A 15 -28.09 46.66 -19.11
CA ARG A 15 -27.92 45.77 -17.95
C ARG A 15 -28.60 44.42 -18.13
N LEU A 16 -29.81 44.40 -18.70
CA LEU A 16 -30.53 43.15 -18.98
C LEU A 16 -29.83 42.33 -20.06
N LEU A 17 -29.31 42.97 -21.11
CA LEU A 17 -28.53 42.31 -22.16
C LEU A 17 -27.18 41.78 -21.63
N TRP A 18 -26.54 42.52 -20.72
CA TRP A 18 -25.34 42.06 -20.03
C TRP A 18 -25.61 40.86 -19.11
N LEU A 19 -26.72 40.86 -18.38
CA LEU A 19 -27.18 39.71 -17.57
C LEU A 19 -27.51 38.49 -18.45
N TYR A 20 -28.17 38.69 -19.59
CA TYR A 20 -28.50 37.62 -20.53
C TYR A 20 -27.23 36.99 -21.14
N CYS A 21 -26.23 37.82 -21.47
CA CYS A 21 -24.94 37.36 -22.00
C CYS A 21 -24.11 36.60 -20.94
N LYS A 22 -24.22 36.99 -19.65
CA LYS A 22 -23.55 36.31 -18.53
C LYS A 22 -24.18 34.96 -18.18
N MET A 23 -25.46 34.75 -18.49
CA MET A 23 -26.15 33.47 -18.29
C MET A 23 -26.02 32.52 -19.49
N ALA A 24 -25.89 33.05 -20.72
CA ALA A 24 -25.83 32.25 -21.96
C ALA A 24 -24.49 31.51 -22.19
N THR A 25 -23.47 31.72 -21.37
CA THR A 25 -22.13 31.08 -21.53
C THR A 25 -21.74 30.17 -20.36
N ALA A 26 -22.72 29.69 -19.58
CA ALA A 26 -22.50 28.72 -18.51
C ALA A 26 -22.43 27.25 -18.98
N ALA A 27 -22.21 26.99 -20.27
CA ALA A 27 -21.77 25.67 -20.70
C ALA A 27 -20.36 25.46 -20.12
N SER A 28 -20.24 24.64 -19.08
CA SER A 28 -18.94 24.22 -18.56
C SER A 28 -18.06 23.83 -19.74
N PRO A 29 -16.84 24.38 -19.88
CA PRO A 29 -15.99 24.09 -21.03
C PRO A 29 -15.86 22.58 -21.14
N MET A 30 -16.02 22.07 -22.38
CA MET A 30 -15.96 20.64 -22.67
C MET A 30 -14.68 20.09 -22.03
N ARG A 31 -14.82 19.33 -20.93
CA ARG A 31 -13.66 18.87 -20.15
C ARG A 31 -12.99 17.77 -20.95
N TYR A 32 -12.01 18.14 -21.77
CA TYR A 32 -11.15 17.17 -22.44
C TYR A 32 -10.43 16.34 -21.37
N ARG A 33 -10.50 15.02 -21.50
CA ARG A 33 -9.76 14.11 -20.62
C ARG A 33 -8.27 14.40 -20.77
N SER A 34 -7.61 14.78 -19.68
CA SER A 34 -6.15 14.94 -19.67
C SER A 34 -5.47 13.61 -20.05
N LYS A 35 -4.31 13.68 -20.70
CA LYS A 35 -3.55 12.50 -21.12
C LYS A 35 -3.25 11.63 -19.90
N LEU A 36 -3.91 10.48 -19.80
CA LEU A 36 -3.68 9.51 -18.73
C LEU A 36 -2.52 8.58 -19.10
N SER A 37 -1.64 8.33 -18.14
CA SER A 37 -0.60 7.30 -18.25
C SER A 37 -1.18 5.88 -18.28
N PHE A 38 -2.41 5.71 -17.77
CA PHE A 38 -3.08 4.43 -17.67
C PHE A 38 -4.62 4.52 -17.72
N PHE A 39 -5.29 3.52 -18.31
CA PHE A 39 -6.75 3.48 -18.48
C PHE A 39 -7.47 2.66 -17.39
N PRO A 40 -8.29 3.26 -16.51
CA PRO A 40 -9.01 2.51 -15.47
C PRO A 40 -9.89 1.42 -16.07
N LYS A 41 -10.16 0.36 -15.29
CA LYS A 41 -10.92 -0.82 -15.72
C LYS A 41 -12.28 -0.44 -16.31
N GLN A 42 -12.96 0.52 -15.69
CA GLN A 42 -14.26 1.03 -16.11
C GLN A 42 -14.20 1.63 -17.52
N ALA A 43 -13.17 2.42 -17.82
CA ALA A 43 -13.01 3.02 -19.14
C ALA A 43 -12.78 1.95 -20.22
N LYS A 44 -11.98 0.91 -19.92
CA LYS A 44 -11.81 -0.23 -20.83
C LYS A 44 -13.13 -0.97 -21.05
N GLN A 45 -13.92 -1.18 -19.99
CA GLN A 45 -15.21 -1.85 -20.09
C GLN A 45 -16.19 -1.08 -20.96
N ILE A 46 -16.28 0.25 -20.78
CA ILE A 46 -17.12 1.12 -21.62
C ILE A 46 -16.71 0.99 -23.08
N ALA A 47 -15.41 1.06 -23.37
CA ALA A 47 -14.90 0.92 -24.74
C ALA A 47 -15.23 -0.45 -25.36
N MET A 48 -15.11 -1.54 -24.59
CA MET A 48 -15.47 -2.88 -25.05
C MET A 48 -16.98 -3.05 -25.27
N ASN A 49 -17.81 -2.43 -24.43
CA ASN A 49 -19.25 -2.44 -24.59
C ASN A 49 -19.67 -1.70 -25.88
N VAL A 50 -19.09 -0.51 -26.13
CA VAL A 50 -19.34 0.25 -27.37
C VAL A 50 -18.90 -0.54 -28.60
N LEU A 51 -17.71 -1.15 -28.55
CA LEU A 51 -17.24 -2.02 -29.62
C LEU A 51 -18.22 -3.17 -29.90
N GLY A 52 -18.76 -3.80 -28.85
CA GLY A 52 -19.75 -4.85 -28.96
C GLY A 52 -21.06 -4.41 -29.61
N VAL A 53 -21.53 -3.18 -29.32
CA VAL A 53 -22.72 -2.60 -29.95
C VAL A 53 -22.48 -2.33 -31.43
N LEU A 54 -21.38 -1.65 -31.78
CA LEU A 54 -21.05 -1.35 -33.18
C LEU A 54 -20.83 -2.61 -34.02
N THR A 55 -20.26 -3.66 -33.43
CA THR A 55 -20.09 -4.95 -34.11
C THR A 55 -21.44 -5.61 -34.41
N LYS A 56 -22.43 -5.46 -33.52
CA LYS A 56 -23.79 -5.97 -33.75
C LYS A 56 -24.52 -5.17 -34.83
N GLU A 57 -24.39 -3.84 -34.82
CA GLU A 57 -25.01 -2.95 -35.82
C GLU A 57 -24.46 -3.18 -37.23
N ALA A 58 -23.14 -3.41 -37.35
CA ALA A 58 -22.49 -3.52 -38.64
C ALA A 58 -22.61 -4.92 -39.29
N GLY A 59 -23.00 -5.94 -38.51
CA GLY A 59 -23.10 -7.32 -38.99
C GLY A 59 -21.75 -7.96 -39.34
N LYS A 60 -21.78 -9.10 -40.04
CA LYS A 60 -20.58 -9.91 -40.37
C LYS A 60 -19.78 -9.39 -41.58
N SER A 61 -20.34 -8.49 -42.38
CA SER A 61 -19.75 -8.02 -43.65
C SER A 61 -18.93 -6.74 -43.51
N ALA A 62 -18.98 -6.06 -42.36
CA ALA A 62 -18.31 -4.79 -42.17
C ALA A 62 -16.81 -4.94 -41.89
N SER A 63 -16.05 -3.95 -42.33
CA SER A 63 -14.60 -3.87 -42.07
C SER A 63 -14.34 -3.66 -40.58
N THR A 64 -13.54 -4.55 -39.99
CA THR A 64 -13.09 -4.43 -38.60
C THR A 64 -12.41 -3.08 -38.35
N THR A 65 -11.61 -2.59 -39.32
CA THR A 65 -10.87 -1.33 -39.17
C THR A 65 -11.79 -0.13 -39.00
N SER A 66 -12.90 -0.05 -39.76
CA SER A 66 -13.83 1.09 -39.67
C SER A 66 -14.62 1.09 -38.35
N ILE A 67 -14.96 -0.11 -37.83
CA ILE A 67 -15.61 -0.26 -36.52
C ILE A 67 -14.68 0.25 -35.41
N PHE A 68 -13.39 -0.10 -35.45
CA PHE A 68 -12.42 0.33 -34.47
C PHE A 68 -12.14 1.83 -34.55
N GLN A 69 -12.05 2.41 -35.76
CA GLN A 69 -11.96 3.85 -35.97
C GLN A 69 -13.16 4.60 -35.37
N ARG A 70 -14.38 4.12 -35.63
CA ARG A 70 -15.61 4.71 -35.08
C ARG A 70 -15.66 4.59 -33.56
N THR A 71 -15.25 3.45 -33.02
CA THR A 71 -15.15 3.23 -31.56
C THR A 71 -14.13 4.18 -30.93
N ALA A 72 -12.99 4.38 -31.57
CA ALA A 72 -11.92 5.28 -31.12
C ALA A 72 -12.42 6.73 -31.03
N GLN A 73 -13.17 7.18 -32.04
CA GLN A 73 -13.80 8.50 -32.06
C GLN A 73 -14.81 8.68 -30.93
N LEU A 74 -15.71 7.70 -30.72
CA LEU A 74 -16.75 7.79 -29.68
C LEU A 74 -16.19 7.74 -28.25
N THR A 75 -15.14 6.95 -28.02
CA THR A 75 -14.61 6.70 -26.67
C THR A 75 -13.40 7.56 -26.33
N ALA A 76 -12.89 8.34 -27.30
CA ALA A 76 -11.65 9.11 -27.22
C ALA A 76 -10.44 8.25 -26.78
N VAL A 77 -10.35 7.04 -27.34
CA VAL A 77 -9.27 6.07 -27.11
C VAL A 77 -8.54 5.83 -28.42
N SER A 78 -7.24 5.54 -28.37
CA SER A 78 -6.49 5.19 -29.57
C SER A 78 -6.86 3.80 -30.11
N GLU A 79 -6.89 3.65 -31.45
CA GLU A 79 -7.16 2.37 -32.11
C GLU A 79 -6.24 1.24 -31.60
N ARG A 80 -4.95 1.55 -31.41
CA ARG A 80 -3.95 0.61 -30.86
C ARG A 80 -4.35 0.06 -29.50
N ALA A 81 -4.93 0.90 -28.63
CA ALA A 81 -5.38 0.47 -27.31
C ALA A 81 -6.60 -0.45 -27.43
N LEU A 82 -7.54 -0.16 -28.34
CA LEU A 82 -8.69 -1.03 -28.61
C LEU A 82 -8.27 -2.41 -29.14
N TYR A 83 -7.35 -2.48 -30.11
CA TYR A 83 -6.82 -3.75 -30.60
C TYR A 83 -6.14 -4.56 -29.48
N LYS A 84 -5.33 -3.89 -28.66
CA LYS A 84 -4.70 -4.52 -27.50
C LYS A 84 -5.75 -5.06 -26.51
N TRP A 85 -6.78 -4.29 -26.19
CA TRP A 85 -7.81 -4.75 -25.25
C TRP A 85 -8.68 -5.86 -25.83
N SER A 86 -8.99 -5.83 -27.13
CA SER A 86 -9.73 -6.90 -27.81
C SER A 86 -8.96 -8.22 -27.75
N THR A 87 -7.67 -8.20 -28.07
CA THR A 87 -6.81 -9.39 -27.98
C THR A 87 -6.61 -9.88 -26.53
N GLU A 88 -6.45 -8.97 -25.56
CA GLU A 88 -6.42 -9.31 -24.13
C GLU A 88 -7.75 -9.96 -23.68
N PHE A 89 -8.88 -9.44 -24.16
CA PHE A 89 -10.21 -9.94 -23.82
C PHE A 89 -10.49 -11.31 -24.44
N GLN A 90 -10.11 -11.53 -25.70
CA GLN A 90 -10.22 -12.85 -26.34
C GLN A 90 -9.41 -13.92 -25.61
N LYS A 91 -8.24 -13.58 -25.07
CA LYS A 91 -7.38 -14.52 -24.32
C LYS A 91 -7.88 -14.82 -22.91
N SER A 92 -8.38 -13.80 -22.21
CA SER A 92 -8.68 -13.90 -20.77
C SER A 92 -10.17 -13.96 -20.42
N GLY A 93 -11.05 -13.63 -21.38
CA GLY A 93 -12.49 -13.49 -21.18
C GLY A 93 -12.91 -12.35 -20.26
N ARG A 94 -11.98 -11.50 -19.78
CA ARG A 94 -12.25 -10.43 -18.81
C ARG A 94 -11.45 -9.17 -19.15
N VAL A 95 -12.01 -8.00 -18.83
CA VAL A 95 -11.30 -6.73 -18.98
C VAL A 95 -10.22 -6.61 -17.89
N SER A 96 -8.97 -6.66 -18.32
CA SER A 96 -7.82 -6.64 -17.42
C SER A 96 -7.57 -5.24 -16.83
N THR A 97 -7.38 -5.20 -15.52
CA THR A 97 -6.80 -4.06 -14.81
C THR A 97 -5.37 -3.82 -15.31
N PRO A 98 -4.78 -2.62 -15.11
CA PRO A 98 -3.33 -2.55 -15.20
C PRO A 98 -2.81 -3.64 -14.28
N GLN A 99 -1.93 -4.51 -14.77
CA GLN A 99 -1.02 -5.09 -13.80
C GLN A 99 -0.29 -3.88 -13.23
N THR A 100 -0.61 -3.50 -11.99
CA THR A 100 0.33 -2.76 -11.16
C THR A 100 1.63 -3.50 -11.38
N ARG A 101 2.61 -2.87 -12.04
CA ARG A 101 3.93 -3.46 -12.22
C ARG A 101 4.30 -3.87 -10.83
N SER A 102 4.20 -5.16 -10.53
CA SER A 102 4.59 -5.64 -9.22
C SER A 102 6.01 -5.14 -9.12
N THR A 103 6.29 -4.31 -8.13
CA THR A 103 7.63 -3.81 -7.88
C THR A 103 8.56 -4.99 -7.51
N GLY A 104 8.13 -6.24 -7.69
CA GLY A 104 9.01 -7.36 -7.96
C GLY A 104 9.60 -7.32 -9.37
N GLY A 105 10.54 -6.41 -9.62
CA GLY A 105 11.64 -6.75 -10.56
C GLY A 105 12.42 -7.97 -10.07
N LYS A 106 13.63 -8.23 -10.58
CA LYS A 106 14.55 -9.34 -10.19
C LYS A 106 14.63 -9.68 -8.67
N ASN A 107 14.22 -8.74 -7.81
CA ASN A 107 14.00 -8.92 -6.38
C ASN A 107 12.93 -9.95 -5.98
N CYS A 108 11.88 -10.21 -6.79
CA CYS A 108 10.86 -11.22 -6.45
C CYS A 108 11.38 -12.64 -6.64
N GLU A 109 12.12 -12.92 -7.71
CA GLU A 109 12.80 -14.20 -7.93
C GLU A 109 13.86 -14.46 -6.85
N ARG A 110 14.61 -13.42 -6.46
CA ARG A 110 15.58 -13.53 -5.36
C ARG A 110 14.92 -13.82 -4.01
N ALA A 111 13.67 -13.40 -3.81
CA ALA A 111 12.88 -13.72 -2.63
C ALA A 111 12.32 -15.15 -2.65
N LYS A 112 12.10 -15.74 -3.84
CA LYS A 112 11.66 -17.15 -4.00
C LYS A 112 12.75 -18.18 -3.65
N LYS A 113 14.03 -17.78 -3.59
CA LYS A 113 15.14 -18.66 -3.15
C LYS A 113 15.20 -18.90 -1.64
N LEU A 114 14.32 -18.28 -0.85
CA LEU A 114 14.31 -18.42 0.60
C LEU A 114 13.25 -19.45 0.98
N ASP A 115 13.70 -20.68 1.24
CA ASP A 115 12.82 -21.75 1.69
C ASP A 115 12.28 -21.44 3.09
N ASP A 116 11.04 -21.82 3.36
CA ASP A 116 10.43 -21.62 4.67
C ASP A 116 11.10 -22.50 5.74
N PHE A 117 11.73 -23.61 5.34
CA PHE A 117 12.58 -24.42 6.20
C PHE A 117 13.80 -23.64 6.71
N ASP A 118 14.54 -22.97 5.81
CA ASP A 118 15.72 -22.17 6.16
C ASP A 118 15.36 -21.04 7.14
N LEU A 119 14.18 -20.44 6.94
CA LEU A 119 13.64 -19.41 7.83
C LEU A 119 13.35 -19.97 9.22
N GLY A 120 12.86 -21.20 9.31
CA GLY A 120 12.66 -21.93 10.57
C GLY A 120 13.98 -22.19 11.32
N VAL A 121 15.02 -22.66 10.62
CA VAL A 121 16.36 -22.87 11.19
C VAL A 121 16.95 -21.54 11.69
N LEU A 122 16.89 -20.49 10.86
CA LEU A 122 17.41 -19.18 11.22
C LEU A 122 16.71 -18.60 12.45
N ARG A 123 15.37 -18.73 12.54
CA ARG A 123 14.61 -18.30 13.72
C ARG A 123 15.12 -19.00 14.98
N ARG A 124 15.35 -20.31 14.94
CA ARG A 124 15.87 -21.08 16.07
C ARG A 124 17.25 -20.57 16.51
N LYS A 125 18.19 -20.43 15.57
CA LYS A 125 19.54 -19.91 15.86
C LYS A 125 19.50 -18.52 16.51
N VAL A 126 18.64 -17.63 16.03
CA VAL A 126 18.46 -16.29 16.62
C VAL A 126 17.91 -16.39 18.04
N HIS A 127 16.94 -17.26 18.31
CA HIS A 127 16.44 -17.50 19.67
C HIS A 127 17.48 -18.13 20.58
N ASP A 128 18.41 -18.92 20.06
CA ASP A 128 19.51 -19.50 20.84
C ASP A 128 20.47 -18.43 21.36
N PHE A 129 20.77 -17.41 20.57
CA PHE A 129 21.52 -16.25 21.03
C PHE A 129 20.82 -15.56 22.21
N PHE A 130 19.51 -15.39 22.11
CA PHE A 130 18.72 -14.82 23.21
C PHE A 130 18.76 -15.72 24.46
N ARG A 131 18.68 -17.06 24.31
CA ARG A 131 18.82 -17.99 25.44
C ARG A 131 20.19 -17.91 26.10
N ARG A 132 21.25 -17.73 25.32
CA ARG A 132 22.64 -17.56 25.81
C ARG A 132 22.93 -16.15 26.35
N SER A 133 21.94 -15.26 26.37
CA SER A 133 22.10 -13.85 26.74
C SER A 133 23.11 -13.08 25.88
N GLU A 134 23.37 -13.56 24.67
CA GLU A 134 24.27 -12.92 23.71
C GLU A 134 23.48 -12.08 22.71
N MET A 135 24.04 -10.94 22.31
CA MET A 135 23.42 -10.10 21.29
C MET A 135 23.60 -10.71 19.89
N PRO A 136 22.51 -11.03 19.16
CA PRO A 136 22.61 -11.54 17.80
C PRO A 136 22.96 -10.41 16.83
N THR A 137 24.23 -10.30 16.47
CA THR A 137 24.68 -9.47 15.34
C THR A 137 24.54 -10.26 14.05
N VAL A 138 24.22 -9.58 12.93
CA VAL A 138 24.06 -10.23 11.61
C VAL A 138 25.27 -11.09 11.26
N GLU A 139 26.48 -10.61 11.55
CA GLU A 139 27.72 -11.32 11.26
C GLU A 139 27.90 -12.57 12.12
N LYS A 140 27.54 -12.53 13.40
CA LYS A 140 27.59 -13.71 14.29
C LYS A 140 26.57 -14.77 13.85
N VAL A 141 25.36 -14.33 13.52
CA VAL A 141 24.30 -15.20 13.03
C VAL A 141 24.71 -15.83 11.69
N ARG A 142 25.34 -15.06 10.81
CA ARG A 142 25.87 -15.57 9.52
C ARG A 142 26.91 -16.67 9.72
N LYS A 143 27.89 -16.44 10.61
CA LYS A 143 28.93 -17.43 10.90
C LYS A 143 28.33 -18.74 11.41
N LEU A 144 27.49 -18.69 12.43
CA LEU A 144 26.82 -19.89 12.99
C LEU A 144 25.84 -20.60 12.03
N PHE A 145 25.32 -19.87 11.03
CA PHE A 145 24.44 -20.43 10.01
C PHE A 145 25.24 -21.11 8.90
N ASN A 146 26.38 -20.54 8.54
CA ASN A 146 27.29 -21.07 7.53
C ASN A 146 28.19 -22.20 8.06
N GLU A 147 28.39 -22.30 9.38
CA GLU A 147 29.13 -23.39 10.02
C GLU A 147 28.35 -24.72 10.05
N SER A 148 27.02 -24.68 9.91
CA SER A 148 26.24 -25.91 9.77
C SER A 148 26.28 -26.39 8.33
N ASP A 149 26.89 -27.55 8.08
CA ASP A 149 27.01 -28.18 6.75
C ASP A 149 25.65 -28.52 6.10
N ASP A 150 24.57 -28.54 6.89
CA ASP A 150 23.23 -28.86 6.42
C ASP A 150 22.60 -27.75 5.56
N LEU A 151 23.14 -26.52 5.58
CA LEU A 151 22.51 -25.34 4.97
C LEU A 151 23.39 -24.66 3.92
N PRO A 152 22.78 -24.07 2.87
CA PRO A 152 23.53 -23.35 1.87
C PRO A 152 24.19 -22.09 2.44
N GLN A 153 25.40 -21.82 1.98
CA GLN A 153 26.15 -20.61 2.35
C GLN A 153 25.38 -19.35 1.94
N VAL A 154 25.05 -18.49 2.91
CA VAL A 154 24.31 -17.25 2.66
C VAL A 154 25.18 -16.00 2.78
N SER A 155 24.90 -15.02 1.92
CA SER A 155 25.49 -13.68 2.03
C SER A 155 24.78 -12.85 3.10
N VAL A 156 25.47 -11.84 3.65
CA VAL A 156 24.94 -10.91 4.66
C VAL A 156 23.63 -10.24 4.20
N SER A 157 23.56 -9.84 2.93
CA SER A 157 22.39 -9.16 2.36
C SER A 157 21.18 -10.08 2.24
N THR A 158 21.39 -11.36 1.92
CA THR A 158 20.36 -12.39 1.89
C THR A 158 19.87 -12.70 3.30
N LEU A 159 20.78 -12.87 4.26
CA LEU A 159 20.45 -13.10 5.68
C LEU A 159 19.61 -11.95 6.26
N ASN A 160 19.95 -10.71 5.95
CA ASN A 160 19.20 -9.53 6.39
C ASN A 160 17.76 -9.53 5.84
N ARG A 161 17.58 -9.96 4.59
CA ARG A 161 16.25 -10.12 3.99
C ARG A 161 15.45 -11.23 4.67
N MET A 162 16.08 -12.35 4.99
CA MET A 162 15.46 -13.46 5.75
C MET A 162 14.98 -12.98 7.12
N LEU A 163 15.85 -12.27 7.86
CA LEU A 163 15.50 -11.72 9.18
C LEU A 163 14.34 -10.72 9.10
N LYS A 164 14.28 -9.89 8.05
CA LYS A 164 13.13 -9.01 7.81
C LYS A 164 11.85 -9.77 7.50
N LYS A 165 11.91 -10.85 6.69
CA LYS A 165 10.75 -11.72 6.39
C LYS A 165 10.22 -12.38 7.67
N LEU A 166 11.11 -12.73 8.60
CA LEU A 166 10.77 -13.27 9.92
C LEU A 166 10.17 -12.25 10.90
N GLY A 167 10.17 -10.96 10.56
CA GLY A 167 9.65 -9.88 11.40
C GLY A 167 10.69 -9.24 12.33
N PHE A 168 11.97 -9.63 12.26
CA PHE A 168 13.02 -9.01 13.06
C PHE A 168 13.32 -7.59 12.57
N LYS A 169 13.53 -6.67 13.52
CA LYS A 169 13.86 -5.27 13.26
C LYS A 169 15.24 -4.94 13.82
N TYR A 170 16.05 -4.27 13.02
CA TYR A 170 17.35 -3.78 13.44
C TYR A 170 17.21 -2.48 14.24
N ARG A 171 17.88 -2.42 15.38
CA ARG A 171 17.96 -1.22 16.22
C ARG A 171 19.41 -0.97 16.60
N LYS A 172 19.86 0.27 16.46
CA LYS A 172 21.14 0.72 17.01
C LYS A 172 21.00 0.80 18.54
N ARG A 173 22.01 0.33 19.27
CA ARG A 173 22.05 0.36 20.74
C ARG A 173 23.45 0.76 21.19
N SER A 174 23.54 1.55 22.26
CA SER A 174 24.82 2.00 22.85
C SER A 174 25.38 1.06 23.90
N ARG A 175 24.54 0.26 24.58
CA ARG A 175 24.95 -0.75 25.58
C ARG A 175 24.82 -2.17 25.03
N ASN A 176 25.84 -3.00 25.26
CA ASN A 176 25.86 -4.40 24.83
C ASN A 176 25.11 -5.36 25.78
N ALA A 177 24.63 -4.87 26.92
CA ALA A 177 23.86 -5.68 27.85
C ALA A 177 22.46 -5.98 27.28
N HIS A 178 22.14 -7.27 27.21
CA HIS A 178 20.80 -7.75 26.91
C HIS A 178 20.04 -7.88 28.24
N LEU A 179 19.02 -7.03 28.43
CA LEU A 179 18.14 -7.07 29.61
C LEU A 179 17.20 -8.29 29.50
N ILE A 180 17.71 -9.48 29.78
CA ILE A 180 16.87 -10.61 30.20
C ILE A 180 16.75 -10.51 31.72
N GLU A 181 15.53 -10.61 32.23
CA GLU A 181 15.33 -10.75 33.67
C GLU A 181 16.13 -11.97 34.15
N GLY A 182 17.04 -11.76 35.10
CA GLY A 182 17.76 -12.88 35.70
C GLY A 182 16.77 -13.90 36.29
N PRO A 183 17.14 -15.18 36.39
CA PRO A 183 16.24 -16.23 36.91
C PRO A 183 15.67 -15.88 38.28
N ASN A 184 16.46 -15.23 39.14
CA ASN A 184 16.02 -14.75 40.46
C ASN A 184 14.93 -13.66 40.35
N ILE A 185 15.04 -12.75 39.38
CA ILE A 185 14.04 -11.69 39.12
C ILE A 185 12.73 -12.32 38.62
N ILE A 186 12.83 -13.31 37.71
CA ILE A 186 11.68 -14.08 37.23
C ILE A 186 11.00 -14.79 38.40
N GLN A 187 11.78 -15.44 39.27
CA GLN A 187 11.25 -16.14 40.45
C GLN A 187 10.56 -15.17 41.41
N TRP A 188 11.15 -14.00 41.68
CA TRP A 188 10.52 -12.95 42.51
C TRP A 188 9.21 -12.46 41.89
N ARG A 189 9.19 -12.23 40.57
CA ARG A 189 7.98 -11.81 39.85
C ARG A 189 6.88 -12.87 39.91
N CYS A 190 7.22 -14.13 39.67
CA CYS A 190 6.29 -15.26 39.79
C CYS A 190 5.72 -15.37 41.22
N SER A 191 6.59 -15.25 42.23
CA SER A 191 6.18 -15.31 43.64
C SER A 191 5.26 -14.15 44.00
N TYR A 192 5.61 -12.92 43.59
CA TYR A 192 4.78 -11.73 43.77
C TYR A 192 3.40 -11.86 43.10
N LEU A 193 3.35 -12.35 41.86
CA LEU A 193 2.08 -12.55 41.14
C LEU A 193 1.20 -13.61 41.81
N ARG A 194 1.78 -14.68 42.37
CA ARG A 194 1.05 -15.67 43.16
C ARG A 194 0.45 -15.03 44.42
N GLN A 195 1.24 -14.27 45.16
CA GLN A 195 0.78 -13.55 46.35
C GLN A 195 -0.37 -12.58 46.02
N ILE A 196 -0.24 -11.79 44.94
CA ILE A 196 -1.33 -10.91 44.49
C ILE A 196 -2.61 -11.69 44.17
N LYS A 197 -2.50 -12.85 43.52
CA LYS A 197 -3.66 -13.67 43.19
C LYS A 197 -4.37 -14.19 44.45
N GLU A 198 -3.60 -14.54 45.48
CA GLU A 198 -4.12 -14.95 46.78
C GLU A 198 -4.81 -13.80 47.52
N PHE A 199 -4.16 -12.63 47.61
CA PHE A 199 -4.78 -11.45 48.21
C PHE A 199 -6.09 -11.03 47.53
N ARG A 200 -6.19 -11.20 46.21
CA ARG A 200 -7.45 -10.97 45.45
C ARG A 200 -8.54 -11.98 45.80
N LYS A 201 -8.19 -13.24 46.04
CA LYS A 201 -9.16 -14.27 46.47
C LYS A 201 -9.70 -14.00 47.87
N GLU A 202 -8.83 -13.53 48.76
CA GLU A 202 -9.19 -13.18 50.14
C GLU A 202 -9.92 -11.82 50.26
N GLY A 203 -10.12 -11.11 49.15
CA GLY A 203 -10.78 -9.79 49.15
C GLY A 203 -9.96 -8.68 49.81
N ARG A 204 -8.66 -8.90 50.09
CA ARG A 204 -7.80 -7.89 50.73
C ARG A 204 -7.42 -6.81 49.72
N ARG A 205 -7.76 -5.56 50.03
CA ARG A 205 -7.40 -4.39 49.23
C ARG A 205 -5.89 -4.12 49.37
N TYR A 206 -5.14 -4.24 48.27
CA TYR A 206 -3.74 -3.84 48.22
C TYR A 206 -3.59 -2.45 47.59
N ILE A 207 -2.68 -1.63 48.13
CA ILE A 207 -2.35 -0.29 47.63
C ILE A 207 -0.94 -0.35 47.03
N LEU A 208 -0.83 -0.12 45.72
CA LEU A 208 0.48 0.04 45.08
C LEU A 208 1.02 1.43 45.41
N ARG A 209 1.95 1.51 46.37
CA ARG A 209 2.65 2.76 46.69
C ARG A 209 3.73 3.00 45.65
N THR A 210 3.40 3.73 44.59
CA THR A 210 4.40 4.21 43.63
C THR A 210 5.17 5.37 44.26
N LYS A 211 6.51 5.34 44.19
CA LYS A 211 7.29 6.54 44.48
C LYS A 211 7.04 7.53 43.33
N PRO A 212 6.65 8.79 43.58
CA PRO A 212 6.53 9.78 42.52
C PRO A 212 7.89 9.93 41.82
N GLY A 213 7.92 9.68 40.52
CA GLY A 213 9.13 9.68 39.72
C GLY A 213 9.65 11.10 39.52
N GLN A 214 10.94 11.31 39.80
CA GLN A 214 11.68 12.44 39.28
C GLN A 214 11.63 12.39 37.75
N THR A 215 11.14 13.46 37.13
CA THR A 215 11.10 13.64 35.69
C THR A 215 12.51 13.75 35.13
N LEU A 216 12.99 12.68 34.48
CA LEU A 216 14.00 12.81 33.43
C LEU A 216 13.32 12.44 32.12
N GLY A 217 13.15 13.47 31.28
CA GLY A 217 12.58 13.37 29.97
C GLY A 217 13.31 12.32 29.13
N THR A 218 12.53 11.55 28.38
CA THR A 218 12.73 11.29 26.95
C THR A 218 11.64 10.33 26.50
N ARG A 219 11.03 10.64 25.35
CA ARG A 219 10.01 9.84 24.68
C ARG A 219 10.52 8.40 24.53
N LYS A 220 9.80 7.44 25.11
CA LYS A 220 10.07 6.00 24.96
C LYS A 220 8.95 5.37 24.14
N ILE A 221 9.35 4.75 23.04
CA ILE A 221 8.48 3.93 22.18
C ILE A 221 8.45 2.50 22.74
N VAL A 222 7.23 1.98 22.88
CA VAL A 222 6.87 0.63 23.31
C VAL A 222 6.97 -0.34 22.13
N CYS A 223 7.30 -1.61 22.36
CA CYS A 223 7.11 -2.68 21.38
C CYS A 223 5.68 -3.23 21.47
N GLY A 224 5.02 -3.33 20.31
CA GLY A 224 4.02 -4.37 20.07
C GLY A 224 4.68 -5.66 19.62
#